data_AF-A0A9D4DWG8-F1
#
_entry.id   AF-A0A9D4DWG8-F1
#
_cell.length_a   1.000
_cell.length_b   1.000
_cell.length_c   1.000
_cell.angle_alpha   90.00
_cell.angle_beta   90.00
_cell.angle_gamma   90.00
#
_symmetry.space_group_name_H-M   'P 1'
#
loop_
_entity.id
_entity.type
_entity.pdbx_description
1 polymer ?
#
loop_
_entity_poly.entity_id
_entity_poly.type
_entity_poly.pdbx_seq_one_letter_code
_entity_poly.pdbx_strand_id
1 'polypeptide(L)'
;MGVNKLGKVAKVMTEKGNLQGKHTHHSGRKTMFTQQLKNKVASIHVAQLSGHRNLMSLNSYHTMSLEEQMELSDNAYAINKGASVSKTNDSSNTSSELFGQDMSDD
;
A
#
# COMPACT_ATOMS: atom_id res chain seq x y z
N MET A 1 32.06 6.87 -14.37
CA MET A 1 31.24 6.13 -13.38
C MET A 1 29.92 5.71 -14.03
N GLY A 2 29.55 4.44 -13.92
CA GLY A 2 28.58 3.77 -14.79
C GLY A 2 27.11 4.13 -14.55
N VAL A 3 26.61 5.10 -15.32
CA VAL A 3 25.20 5.46 -15.38
C VAL A 3 24.39 4.28 -15.92
N ASN A 4 23.22 4.02 -15.33
CA ASN A 4 22.24 3.00 -15.77
C ASN A 4 22.61 1.51 -15.60
N LYS A 5 23.67 1.15 -14.85
CA LYS A 5 23.99 -0.27 -14.59
C LYS A 5 22.83 -1.02 -13.92
N LEU A 6 22.20 -0.43 -12.90
CA LEU A 6 21.06 -1.04 -12.22
C LEU A 6 19.85 -1.23 -13.13
N GLY A 7 19.58 -0.28 -14.02
CA GLY A 7 18.51 -0.42 -15.03
C GLY A 7 18.78 -1.59 -15.99
N LYS A 8 20.03 -1.76 -16.41
CA LYS A 8 20.45 -2.89 -17.26
C LYS A 8 20.30 -4.23 -16.55
N VAL A 9 20.68 -4.32 -15.28
CA VAL A 9 20.52 -5.55 -14.47
C VAL A 9 19.05 -5.93 -14.34
N ALA A 10 18.19 -4.97 -13.98
CA ALA A 10 16.75 -5.22 -13.88
C ALA A 10 16.16 -5.71 -15.20
N LYS A 11 16.56 -5.11 -16.34
CA LYS A 11 16.13 -5.54 -17.68
C LYS A 11 16.52 -6.99 -17.97
N VAL A 12 17.79 -7.36 -17.74
CA VAL A 12 18.27 -8.74 -17.97
C VAL A 12 17.52 -9.74 -17.08
N MET A 13 17.27 -9.39 -15.82
CA MET A 13 16.50 -10.24 -14.91
C MET A 13 15.06 -10.44 -15.40
N THR A 14 14.40 -9.38 -15.87
CA THR A 14 13.02 -9.46 -16.36
C THR A 14 12.90 -10.22 -17.67
N GLU A 15 13.88 -10.08 -18.57
CA GLU A 15 13.96 -10.86 -19.81
C GLU A 15 14.15 -12.34 -19.53
N LYS A 16 15.05 -12.71 -18.61
CA LYS A 16 15.25 -14.10 -18.18
C LYS A 16 14.03 -14.69 -17.46
N GLY A 17 13.29 -13.84 -16.74
CA GLY A 17 12.04 -14.22 -16.07
C GLY A 17 10.82 -14.26 -16.99
N ASN A 18 10.98 -13.96 -18.29
CA ASN A 18 9.91 -13.87 -19.28
C ASN A 18 8.75 -12.96 -18.84
N LEU A 19 9.06 -11.89 -18.10
CA LEU A 19 8.08 -10.93 -17.61
C LEU A 19 7.72 -9.93 -18.73
N GLN A 20 6.43 -9.77 -18.99
CA GLN A 20 5.94 -8.88 -20.03
C GLN A 20 5.80 -7.44 -19.55
N GLY A 21 6.27 -6.50 -20.36
CA GLY A 21 6.10 -5.07 -20.14
C GLY A 21 7.38 -4.33 -19.75
N LYS A 22 7.23 -3.04 -19.40
CA LYS A 22 8.35 -2.16 -19.07
C LYS A 22 8.66 -2.23 -17.57
N HIS A 23 9.58 -3.11 -17.20
CA HIS A 23 10.05 -3.24 -15.82
C HIS A 23 11.24 -2.32 -15.53
N THR A 24 10.94 -1.20 -14.88
CA THR A 24 11.91 -0.24 -14.32
C THR A 24 11.91 -0.29 -12.80
N HIS A 25 12.93 0.32 -12.19
CA HIS A 25 12.97 0.56 -10.73
C HIS A 25 11.70 1.22 -10.22
N HIS A 26 11.18 2.21 -10.95
CA HIS A 26 9.94 2.88 -10.58
C HIS A 26 8.73 1.95 -10.61
N SER A 27 8.61 1.08 -11.64
CA SER A 27 7.52 0.09 -11.66
C SER A 27 7.66 -0.94 -10.55
N GLY A 28 8.87 -1.40 -10.23
CA GLY A 28 9.10 -2.30 -9.10
C GLY A 28 8.72 -1.66 -7.76
N ARG A 29 9.10 -0.39 -7.58
CA ARG A 29 8.70 0.42 -6.42
C ARG A 29 7.18 0.54 -6.32
N LYS A 30 6.50 0.82 -7.43
CA LYS A 30 5.02 0.90 -7.49
C LYS A 30 4.39 -0.43 -7.06
N THR A 31 4.83 -1.54 -7.66
CA THR A 31 4.33 -2.88 -7.33
C THR A 31 4.53 -3.22 -5.86
N MET A 32 5.71 -2.93 -5.28
CA MET A 32 6.00 -3.23 -3.88
C MET A 32 5.02 -2.54 -2.93
N PHE A 33 4.81 -1.23 -3.09
CA PHE A 33 3.90 -0.49 -2.21
C PHE A 33 2.44 -0.83 -2.45
N THR A 34 2.03 -1.03 -3.70
CA THR A 34 0.68 -1.53 -4.00
C THR A 34 0.42 -2.87 -3.29
N GLN A 35 1.40 -3.77 -3.27
CA GLN A 35 1.24 -5.05 -2.57
C GLN A 35 1.17 -4.90 -1.05
N GLN A 36 1.97 -4.00 -0.46
CA GLN A 36 1.90 -3.71 0.98
C GLN A 36 0.53 -3.14 1.38
N LEU A 37 -0.02 -2.21 0.59
CA LEU A 37 -1.34 -1.64 0.84
C LEU A 37 -2.45 -2.68 0.67
N LYS A 38 -2.35 -3.58 -0.32
CA LYS A 38 -3.28 -4.73 -0.46
C LYS A 38 -3.25 -5.66 0.74
N ASN A 39 -2.07 -5.86 1.33
CA ASN A 39 -1.89 -6.71 2.52
C ASN A 39 -2.29 -5.98 3.82
N LYS A 40 -3.05 -4.87 3.72
CA LYS A 40 -3.56 -4.08 4.86
C LYS A 40 -2.46 -3.53 5.78
N VAL A 41 -1.25 -3.31 5.24
CA VAL A 41 -0.20 -2.58 5.97
C VAL A 41 -0.64 -1.12 6.10
N ALA A 42 -0.58 -0.58 7.31
CA ALA A 42 -0.96 0.81 7.58
C ALA A 42 -0.20 1.79 6.66
N SER A 43 -0.94 2.70 6.04
CA SER A 43 -0.40 3.69 5.09
C SER A 43 0.71 4.56 5.69
N ILE A 44 0.72 4.76 7.01
CA ILE A 44 1.79 5.47 7.74
C ILE A 44 3.12 4.72 7.62
N HIS A 45 3.12 3.40 7.84
CA HIS A 45 4.32 2.57 7.73
C HIS A 45 4.83 2.53 6.28
N VAL A 46 3.91 2.40 5.31
CA VAL A 46 4.24 2.45 3.89
C VAL A 46 4.82 3.82 3.53
N ALA A 47 4.25 4.93 4.02
CA ALA A 47 4.77 6.28 3.79
C ALA A 47 6.17 6.48 4.35
N GLN A 48 6.44 5.97 5.56
CA GLN A 48 7.77 6.02 6.17
C GLN A 48 8.80 5.21 5.37
N LEU A 49 8.47 3.96 5.01
CA LEU A 49 9.36 3.09 4.22
C LEU A 49 9.64 3.67 2.83
N SER A 50 8.63 4.28 2.23
CA SER A 50 8.71 4.87 0.89
C SER A 50 9.33 6.27 0.89
N GLY A 51 9.30 7.00 2.01
CA GLY A 51 9.71 8.40 2.08
C GLY A 51 8.67 9.38 1.52
N HIS A 52 7.38 9.02 1.49
CA HIS A 52 6.34 9.97 1.12
C HIS A 52 6.07 10.95 2.27
N ARG A 53 6.09 12.25 1.96
CA ARG A 53 5.77 13.31 2.93
C ARG A 53 4.26 13.45 3.19
N ASN A 54 3.43 13.02 2.24
CA ASN A 54 1.98 13.14 2.31
C ASN A 54 1.32 11.78 2.11
N LEU A 55 0.49 11.35 3.06
CA LEU A 55 -0.24 10.09 2.99
C LEU A 55 -1.18 10.01 1.78
N MET A 56 -1.76 11.12 1.32
CA MET A 56 -2.64 11.15 0.16
C MET A 56 -1.93 10.76 -1.15
N SER A 57 -0.61 10.93 -1.22
CA SER A 57 0.16 10.47 -2.39
C SER A 57 0.15 8.95 -2.54
N LEU A 58 -0.15 8.22 -1.46
CA LEU A 58 -0.26 6.77 -1.49
C LEU A 58 -1.55 6.26 -2.16
N ASN A 59 -2.56 7.11 -2.35
CA ASN A 59 -3.78 6.74 -3.07
C ASN A 59 -3.49 6.27 -4.50
N SER A 60 -2.40 6.74 -5.11
CA SER A 60 -1.96 6.27 -6.45
C SER A 60 -1.51 4.80 -6.50
N TYR A 61 -1.20 4.22 -5.34
CA TYR A 61 -0.85 2.81 -5.17
C TYR A 61 -2.03 1.97 -4.69
N HIS A 62 -3.10 2.59 -4.19
CA HIS A 62 -4.31 1.88 -3.78
C HIS A 62 -5.00 1.30 -5.01
N THR A 63 -5.24 0.01 -4.96
CA THR A 63 -6.01 -0.72 -5.95
C THR A 63 -6.94 -1.64 -5.20
N MET A 64 -8.24 -1.54 -5.44
CA MET A 64 -9.21 -2.46 -4.84
C MET A 64 -9.04 -3.85 -5.44
N SER A 65 -9.03 -4.88 -4.58
CA SER A 65 -9.17 -6.26 -5.00
C SER A 65 -10.56 -6.51 -5.61
N LEU A 66 -10.70 -7.61 -6.35
CA LEU A 66 -11.99 -7.99 -6.93
C LEU A 66 -13.04 -8.26 -5.84
N GLU A 67 -12.62 -8.89 -4.74
CA GLU A 67 -13.47 -9.17 -3.58
C GLU A 67 -14.00 -7.88 -2.96
N GLU A 68 -13.13 -6.90 -2.70
CA GLU A 68 -13.53 -5.58 -2.20
C GLU A 68 -14.48 -4.86 -3.18
N GLN A 69 -14.24 -4.97 -4.49
CA GLN A 69 -15.13 -4.38 -5.50
C GLN A 69 -16.51 -5.04 -5.52
N MET A 70 -16.57 -6.36 -5.36
CA MET A 70 -17.81 -7.12 -5.27
C MET A 70 -18.59 -6.75 -4.01
N GLU A 71 -17.92 -6.73 -2.85
CA GLU A 71 -18.52 -6.32 -1.58
C GLU A 71 -19.10 -4.89 -1.67
N LEU A 72 -18.36 -3.95 -2.27
CA LEU A 72 -18.85 -2.59 -2.49
C LEU A 72 -20.06 -2.56 -3.43
N SER A 73 -20.07 -3.39 -4.47
CA SER A 73 -21.19 -3.49 -5.41
C SER A 73 -22.44 -4.06 -4.74
N ASP A 74 -22.28 -5.11 -3.94
CA ASP A 74 -23.36 -5.76 -3.18
C ASP A 74 -23.95 -4.81 -2.14
N ASN A 75 -23.10 -4.07 -1.42
CA ASN A 75 -23.51 -3.03 -0.48
C ASN A 75 -24.28 -1.90 -1.18
N ALA A 76 -23.79 -1.42 -2.32
CA ALA A 76 -24.47 -0.39 -3.10
C ALA A 76 -25.85 -0.87 -3.59
N TYR A 77 -25.96 -2.13 -4.03
CA TYR A 77 -27.21 -2.74 -4.44
C TYR A 77 -28.20 -2.90 -3.26
N ALA A 78 -27.71 -3.32 -2.09
CA ALA A 78 -28.52 -3.45 -0.88
C ALA A 78 -29.09 -2.10 -0.41
N ILE A 79 -28.28 -1.03 -0.45
CA ILE A 79 -28.74 0.33 -0.15
C ILE A 79 -29.86 0.74 -1.12
N ASN A 80 -29.70 0.46 -2.42
CA ASN A 80 -30.71 0.81 -3.43
C ASN A 80 -32.05 0.07 -3.20
N LYS A 81 -32.01 -1.16 -2.65
CA LYS A 81 -33.21 -1.92 -2.26
C LYS A 81 -33.82 -1.52 -0.91
N GLY A 82 -33.26 -0.52 -0.22
CA GLY A 82 -33.80 -0.03 1.05
C GLY A 82 -33.32 -0.80 2.28
N ALA A 83 -32.28 -1.63 2.17
CA ALA A 83 -31.65 -2.27 3.32
C ALA A 83 -30.69 -1.30 4.03
N SER A 84 -30.76 -1.22 5.36
CA SER A 84 -29.82 -0.46 6.18
C SER A 84 -28.47 -1.18 6.26
N VAL A 85 -27.42 -0.58 5.69
CA VAL A 85 -26.05 -1.07 5.85
C VAL A 85 -25.66 -1.02 7.32
N SER A 86 -25.34 -2.18 7.88
CA SER A 86 -24.70 -2.29 9.19
C SER A 86 -23.29 -1.73 9.08
N LYS A 87 -23.02 -0.65 9.82
CA LYS A 87 -21.69 -0.04 9.92
C LYS A 87 -20.72 -1.08 10.47
N THR A 88 -19.80 -1.58 9.65
CA THR A 88 -18.60 -2.23 10.16
C THR A 88 -17.71 -1.13 10.74
N ASN A 89 -17.57 -1.12 12.06
CA ASN A 89 -16.66 -0.21 12.75
C ASN A 89 -15.22 -0.52 12.31
N ASP A 90 -14.63 0.33 11.48
CA ASP A 90 -13.18 0.35 11.29
C ASP A 90 -12.57 1.09 12.49
N SER A 91 -12.31 0.34 13.56
CA SER A 91 -11.60 0.81 14.74
C SER A 91 -10.11 0.95 14.43
N SER A 92 -9.73 2.00 13.72
CA SER A 92 -8.36 2.50 13.71
C SER A 92 -8.27 3.84 14.45
N ASN A 93 -8.62 3.82 15.74
CA ASN A 93 -8.19 4.85 16.68
C ASN A 93 -7.51 4.18 17.87
N THR A 94 -6.18 4.05 17.80
CA THR A 94 -5.32 3.94 18.98
C THR A 94 -4.24 5.00 18.85
N SER A 95 -4.66 6.26 19.02
CA SER A 95 -3.74 7.33 19.38
C SER A 95 -3.45 7.25 20.87
N SER A 96 -2.17 7.45 21.21
CA SER A 96 -1.64 7.85 22.52
C SER A 96 -1.90 6.93 23.72
N GLU A 97 -0.91 6.09 24.04
CA GLU A 97 -0.37 5.91 25.41
C GLU A 97 0.83 4.95 25.38
N LEU A 98 2.06 5.50 25.42
CA LEU A 98 3.12 4.99 26.29
C LEU A 98 4.15 6.12 26.48
N PHE A 99 3.92 6.89 27.53
CA PHE A 99 4.87 7.83 28.13
C PHE A 99 6.12 7.07 28.61
N GLY A 100 7.24 7.79 28.68
CA GLY A 100 8.56 7.26 28.98
C GLY A 100 8.78 6.71 30.39
N GLN A 101 9.82 5.90 30.47
CA GLN A 101 10.65 5.45 31.61
C GLN A 101 11.90 4.87 30.93
N ASP A 102 13.16 5.14 31.26
CA ASP A 102 13.79 5.91 32.32
C ASP A 102 15.13 6.40 31.73
N MET A 103 15.47 7.67 32.01
CA MET A 103 16.87 8.09 32.04
C MET A 103 17.38 7.64 33.42
N SER A 104 18.35 6.74 33.47
CA SER A 104 19.12 6.47 34.68
C SER A 104 20.59 6.64 34.32
N ASP A 105 21.20 7.60 35.01
CA ASP A 105 22.64 7.86 35.04
C ASP A 105 23.40 6.64 35.58
N ASP A 106 24.49 6.26 34.90
CA ASP A 106 25.79 5.84 35.47
C ASP A 106 26.86 5.80 34.36
#